data_AF-A0A5S4TK52-F1
#
_entry.id   AF-A0A5S4TK52-F1
#
_cell.length_a   1.000
_cell.length_b   1.000
_cell.length_c   1.000
_cell.angle_alpha   90.00
_cell.angle_beta   90.00
_cell.angle_gamma   90.00
#
_symmetry.space_group_name_H-M   'P 1'
#
loop_
_entity.id
_entity.type
_entity.pdbx_description
1 polymer ?
#
loop_
_entity_poly.entity_id
_entity_poly.type
_entity_poly.pdbx_seq_one_letter_code
_entity_poly.pdbx_strand_id
1 'polypeptide(L)'
;NYERHDLPKISQPVIDTLEFARNLYPEYKRHGLGPLTKRFGVALDHHHMANYDAEATGRLLFIFIKDVAEKHGVTDLARLNIDLISPDSYKKARIKHATIYVKNQVGLKNIFKLVSLSNTKYFEGVPRIPRTVLDAHREGLILGSACSEGEVFDAVVSQGVDAAVEVAKYYDFIEVMPPAIYASLIAKEQVKDMEELQTIIKSL
;
A
#
# COMPACT_ATOMS: atom_id res chain seq x y z
N ASN A 1 -19.19 2.82 2.82
CA ASN A 1 -20.50 2.13 2.69
C ASN A 1 -21.11 1.75 4.03
N TYR A 2 -20.40 1.09 4.95
CA TYR A 2 -20.97 0.69 6.25
C TYR A 2 -21.35 1.90 7.12
N GLU A 3 -20.44 2.85 7.33
CA GLU A 3 -20.73 4.09 8.06
C GLU A 3 -21.82 4.95 7.39
N ARG A 4 -21.88 4.96 6.05
CA ARG A 4 -22.94 5.66 5.29
C ARG A 4 -24.33 5.05 5.52
N HIS A 5 -24.40 3.85 6.10
CA HIS A 5 -25.62 3.13 6.41
C HIS A 5 -25.75 2.81 7.91
N ASP A 6 -25.03 3.54 8.78
CA ASP A 6 -25.02 3.36 10.24
C ASP A 6 -24.68 1.93 10.70
N LEU A 7 -23.93 1.19 9.89
CA LEU A 7 -23.46 -0.15 10.23
C LEU A 7 -22.13 -0.08 10.99
N PRO A 8 -21.91 -0.98 11.97
CA PRO A 8 -20.65 -1.02 12.71
C PRO A 8 -19.46 -1.28 11.78
N LYS A 9 -18.32 -0.68 12.10
CA LYS A 9 -17.06 -0.97 11.41
C LYS A 9 -16.72 -2.45 11.55
N ILE A 10 -16.29 -3.05 10.44
CA ILE A 10 -15.75 -4.40 10.44
C ILE A 10 -14.45 -4.36 11.26
N SER A 11 -14.40 -5.18 12.31
CA SER A 11 -13.22 -5.32 13.19
C SER A 11 -12.44 -6.60 12.90
N GLN A 12 -13.03 -7.50 12.12
CA GLN A 12 -12.43 -8.74 11.69
C GLN A 12 -11.27 -8.48 10.73
N PRO A 13 -10.21 -9.30 10.77
CA PRO A 13 -9.15 -9.26 9.77
C PRO A 13 -9.72 -9.39 8.36
N VAL A 14 -9.23 -8.54 7.46
CA VAL A 14 -9.60 -8.56 6.04
C VAL A 14 -8.41 -9.06 5.23
N ILE A 15 -8.68 -9.87 4.20
CA ILE A 15 -7.70 -10.35 3.24
C ILE A 15 -8.01 -9.72 1.89
N ASP A 16 -7.04 -9.02 1.31
CA ASP A 16 -7.06 -8.72 -0.11
C ASP A 16 -6.67 -9.98 -0.88
N THR A 17 -7.67 -10.65 -1.45
CA THR A 17 -7.47 -11.92 -2.17
C THR A 17 -6.63 -11.75 -3.44
N LEU A 18 -6.60 -10.55 -4.04
CA LEU A 18 -5.80 -10.27 -5.23
C LEU A 18 -4.32 -10.16 -4.87
N GLU A 19 -3.99 -9.39 -3.83
CA GLU A 19 -2.61 -9.30 -3.34
C GLU A 19 -2.14 -10.63 -2.74
N PHE A 20 -3.02 -11.36 -2.07
CA PHE A 20 -2.68 -12.69 -1.58
C PHE A 20 -2.29 -13.63 -2.74
N ALA A 21 -3.09 -13.67 -3.81
CA ALA A 21 -2.76 -14.46 -5.00
C ALA A 21 -1.46 -14.03 -5.69
N ARG A 22 -1.15 -12.72 -5.72
CA ARG A 22 0.10 -12.18 -6.30
C ARG A 22 1.34 -12.65 -5.56
N ASN A 23 1.26 -12.72 -4.23
CA ASN A 23 2.35 -13.17 -3.38
C ASN A 23 2.48 -14.70 -3.38
N LEU A 24 1.36 -15.42 -3.39
CA LEU A 24 1.35 -16.89 -3.38
C LEU A 24 1.76 -17.50 -4.74
N TYR A 25 1.45 -16.82 -5.85
CA TYR A 25 1.78 -17.28 -7.21
C TYR A 25 2.50 -16.19 -8.03
N PRO A 26 3.73 -15.80 -7.64
CA PRO A 26 4.46 -14.70 -8.26
C PRO A 26 4.82 -14.93 -9.74
N GLU A 27 4.81 -16.18 -10.18
CA GLU A 27 5.10 -16.62 -11.54
C GLU A 27 3.94 -16.40 -12.53
N TYR A 28 2.73 -16.10 -12.03
CA TYR A 28 1.59 -15.85 -12.90
C TYR A 28 1.62 -14.43 -13.45
N LYS A 29 1.30 -14.28 -14.75
CA LYS A 29 1.22 -12.96 -15.39
C LYS A 29 -0.07 -12.21 -15.05
N ARG A 30 -1.14 -12.92 -14.67
CA ARG A 30 -2.48 -12.34 -14.43
C ARG A 30 -3.10 -12.99 -13.20
N HIS A 31 -3.56 -12.16 -12.27
CA HIS A 31 -4.20 -12.58 -11.01
C HIS A 31 -5.65 -12.11 -10.88
N GLY A 32 -6.27 -11.65 -11.97
CA GLY A 32 -7.70 -11.31 -11.96
C GLY A 32 -8.56 -12.57 -11.72
N LEU A 33 -9.81 -12.34 -11.29
CA LEU A 33 -10.76 -13.41 -10.96
C LEU A 33 -10.89 -14.43 -12.09
N GLY A 34 -11.20 -14.00 -13.32
CA GLY A 34 -11.36 -14.90 -14.48
C GLY A 34 -10.13 -15.77 -14.81
N PRO A 35 -8.92 -15.20 -14.92
CA PRO A 35 -7.70 -16.00 -15.09
C PRO A 35 -7.46 -17.04 -13.98
N LEU A 36 -7.72 -16.68 -12.72
CA LEU A 36 -7.51 -17.57 -11.58
C LEU A 36 -8.57 -18.67 -11.52
N THR A 37 -9.86 -18.34 -11.71
CA THR A 37 -10.94 -19.33 -11.73
C THR A 37 -10.72 -20.38 -12.82
N LYS A 38 -10.33 -19.96 -14.03
CA LYS A 38 -9.97 -20.89 -15.11
C LYS A 38 -8.78 -21.79 -14.76
N ARG A 39 -7.76 -21.24 -14.09
CA ARG A 39 -6.55 -21.99 -13.72
C ARG A 39 -6.81 -23.03 -12.63
N PHE A 40 -7.62 -22.69 -11.64
CA PHE A 40 -7.95 -23.57 -10.51
C PHE A 40 -9.22 -24.41 -10.73
N GLY A 41 -9.85 -24.31 -11.90
CA GLY A 41 -11.07 -25.07 -12.20
C GLY A 41 -12.29 -24.65 -11.38
N VAL A 42 -12.34 -23.40 -10.92
CA VAL A 42 -13.49 -22.85 -10.19
C VAL A 42 -14.51 -22.32 -11.19
N ALA A 43 -15.77 -22.72 -11.06
CA ALA A 43 -16.86 -22.20 -11.88
C ALA A 43 -17.05 -20.69 -11.63
N LEU A 44 -17.27 -19.94 -12.70
CA LEU A 44 -17.56 -18.51 -12.66
C LEU A 44 -18.72 -18.27 -13.63
N ASP A 45 -19.93 -18.62 -13.19
CA ASP A 45 -21.14 -18.49 -13.98
C ASP A 45 -21.69 -17.06 -13.87
N HIS A 46 -22.11 -16.47 -14.99
CA HIS A 46 -22.70 -15.11 -15.07
C HIS A 46 -21.84 -13.97 -14.49
N HIS A 47 -20.79 -13.59 -15.23
CA HIS A 47 -19.76 -12.55 -14.94
C HIS A 47 -20.25 -11.10 -14.65
N HIS A 48 -21.52 -10.90 -14.32
CA HIS A 48 -22.12 -9.58 -14.09
C HIS A 48 -22.99 -9.50 -12.82
N MET A 49 -23.16 -10.60 -12.08
CA MET A 49 -23.82 -10.54 -10.77
C MET A 49 -22.81 -10.70 -9.64
N ALA A 50 -22.81 -9.74 -8.73
CA ALA A 50 -21.85 -9.65 -7.64
C ALA A 50 -21.83 -10.88 -6.71
N ASN A 51 -22.94 -11.61 -6.62
CA ASN A 51 -23.05 -12.82 -5.81
C ASN A 51 -22.17 -13.96 -6.35
N TYR A 52 -22.14 -14.19 -7.68
CA TYR A 52 -21.32 -15.24 -8.27
C TYR A 52 -19.83 -14.92 -8.21
N ASP A 53 -19.46 -13.65 -8.39
CA ASP A 53 -18.08 -13.21 -8.23
C ASP A 53 -17.59 -13.39 -6.79
N ALA A 54 -18.44 -13.07 -5.80
CA ALA A 54 -18.16 -13.30 -4.39
C ALA A 54 -17.99 -14.78 -4.06
N GLU A 55 -18.86 -15.65 -4.58
CA GLU A 55 -18.78 -17.10 -4.38
C GLU A 55 -17.49 -17.68 -5.00
N ALA A 56 -17.18 -17.32 -6.25
CA ALA A 56 -15.97 -17.78 -6.92
C ALA A 56 -14.70 -17.30 -6.19
N THR A 57 -14.70 -16.05 -5.72
CA THR A 57 -13.62 -15.50 -4.89
C THR A 57 -13.47 -16.26 -3.58
N GLY A 58 -14.57 -16.61 -2.91
CA GLY A 58 -14.55 -17.42 -1.69
C GLY A 58 -13.97 -18.82 -1.93
N ARG A 59 -14.37 -19.49 -3.01
CA ARG A 59 -13.82 -20.80 -3.40
C ARG A 59 -12.33 -20.74 -3.70
N LEU A 60 -11.89 -19.70 -4.41
CA LEU A 60 -10.46 -19.45 -4.64
C LEU A 60 -9.71 -19.21 -3.34
N LEU A 61 -10.27 -18.43 -2.41
CA LEU A 61 -9.64 -18.17 -1.11
C LEU A 61 -9.39 -19.45 -0.32
N PHE A 62 -10.34 -20.41 -0.31
CA PHE A 62 -10.10 -21.71 0.32
C PHE A 62 -8.93 -22.48 -0.29
N ILE A 63 -8.79 -22.42 -1.62
CA ILE A 63 -7.65 -23.01 -2.33
C ILE A 63 -6.36 -22.31 -1.92
N PHE A 64 -6.34 -20.98 -1.85
CA PHE A 64 -5.14 -20.21 -1.47
C PHE A 64 -4.71 -20.48 -0.04
N ILE A 65 -5.67 -20.56 0.90
CA ILE A 65 -5.41 -20.89 2.31
C ILE A 65 -4.82 -22.29 2.43
N LYS A 66 -5.36 -23.26 1.68
CA LYS A 66 -4.81 -24.62 1.64
C LYS A 66 -3.38 -24.62 1.09
N ASP A 67 -3.17 -23.97 -0.05
CA ASP A 67 -1.88 -23.91 -0.73
C ASP A 67 -0.81 -23.23 0.14
N VAL A 68 -1.13 -22.12 0.83
CA VAL A 68 -0.15 -21.49 1.71
C VAL A 68 0.23 -22.40 2.88
N ALA A 69 -0.75 -23.07 3.50
CA ALA A 69 -0.50 -23.97 4.61
C ALA A 69 0.38 -25.14 4.16
N GLU A 70 0.09 -25.74 3.00
CA GLU A 70 0.82 -26.91 2.49
C GLU A 70 2.21 -26.56 1.91
N LYS A 71 2.34 -25.45 1.18
CA LYS A 71 3.57 -25.09 0.47
C LYS A 71 4.53 -24.24 1.30
N HIS A 72 3.98 -23.43 2.21
CA HIS A 72 4.76 -22.46 2.98
C HIS A 72 4.65 -22.67 4.51
N GLY A 73 3.81 -23.59 4.98
CA GLY A 73 3.65 -23.88 6.40
C GLY A 73 2.99 -22.74 7.21
N VAL A 74 2.43 -21.72 6.55
CA VAL A 74 1.82 -20.57 7.23
C VAL A 74 0.36 -20.89 7.53
N THR A 75 0.01 -20.90 8.81
CA THR A 75 -1.35 -21.15 9.31
C THR A 75 -1.90 -19.99 10.12
N ASP A 76 -1.10 -18.93 10.32
CA ASP A 76 -1.46 -17.71 11.00
C ASP A 76 -1.65 -16.58 9.99
N LEU A 77 -2.84 -15.97 10.03
CA LEU A 77 -3.21 -14.87 9.15
C LEU A 77 -2.27 -13.66 9.30
N ALA A 78 -1.84 -13.34 10.53
CA ALA A 78 -0.94 -12.21 10.77
C ALA A 78 0.44 -12.42 10.11
N ARG A 79 0.82 -13.69 9.91
CA ARG A 79 2.09 -14.07 9.30
C ARG A 79 2.06 -14.09 7.77
N LEU A 80 0.89 -14.06 7.11
CA LEU A 80 0.83 -14.00 5.65
C LEU A 80 1.60 -12.80 5.10
N ASN A 81 1.48 -11.63 5.75
CA ASN A 81 2.18 -10.41 5.36
C ASN A 81 3.67 -10.40 5.74
N ILE A 82 4.21 -11.49 6.28
CA ILE A 82 5.63 -11.59 6.66
C ILE A 82 6.28 -12.71 5.85
N ASP A 83 5.66 -13.89 5.86
CA ASP A 83 6.27 -15.11 5.36
C ASP A 83 6.02 -15.35 3.86
N LEU A 84 4.96 -14.76 3.28
CA LEU A 84 4.68 -14.85 1.85
C LEU A 84 5.17 -13.65 1.04
N ILE A 85 5.65 -12.59 1.69
CA ILE A 85 6.18 -11.45 0.97
C ILE A 85 7.46 -11.89 0.27
N SER A 86 7.40 -11.95 -1.05
CA SER A 86 8.59 -12.20 -1.87
C SER A 86 9.69 -11.20 -1.48
N PRO A 87 10.96 -11.63 -1.35
CA PRO A 87 12.08 -10.73 -1.12
C PRO A 87 12.16 -9.60 -2.14
N ASP A 88 11.63 -9.82 -3.35
CA ASP A 88 11.58 -8.91 -4.48
C ASP A 88 10.29 -8.07 -4.57
N SER A 89 9.36 -8.24 -3.64
CA SER A 89 8.08 -7.49 -3.61
C SER A 89 8.26 -5.98 -3.69
N TYR A 90 9.33 -5.44 -3.09
CA TYR A 90 9.68 -4.02 -3.14
C TYR A 90 9.89 -3.49 -4.56
N LYS A 91 10.22 -4.36 -5.53
CA LYS A 91 10.38 -4.00 -6.95
C LYS A 91 9.05 -3.60 -7.59
N LYS A 92 7.96 -4.28 -7.20
CA LYS A 92 6.60 -4.05 -7.71
C LYS A 92 5.83 -2.97 -6.94
N ALA A 93 6.26 -2.65 -5.72
CA ALA A 93 5.63 -1.64 -4.88
C ALA A 93 5.64 -0.26 -5.54
N ARG A 94 4.54 0.49 -5.43
CA ARG A 94 4.53 1.91 -5.81
C ARG A 94 5.41 2.68 -4.85
N ILE A 95 6.23 3.56 -5.42
CA ILE A 95 7.13 4.43 -4.65
C ILE A 95 6.32 5.61 -4.15
N LYS A 96 6.58 5.99 -2.89
CA LYS A 96 6.03 7.18 -2.25
C LYS A 96 7.18 8.03 -1.74
N HIS A 97 6.96 9.34 -1.72
CA HIS A 97 7.95 10.29 -1.19
C HIS A 97 7.81 10.44 0.32
N ALA A 98 8.92 10.70 0.99
CA ALA A 98 9.00 11.07 2.40
C ALA A 98 10.20 12.01 2.57
N THR A 99 10.08 12.99 3.45
CA THR A 99 11.18 13.88 3.82
C THR A 99 11.87 13.32 5.04
N ILE A 100 13.21 13.32 5.06
CA ILE A 100 13.97 12.82 6.20
C ILE A 100 14.94 13.91 6.67
N TYR A 101 14.75 14.38 7.89
CA TYR A 101 15.71 15.25 8.56
C TYR A 101 16.57 14.46 9.55
N VAL A 102 17.85 14.80 9.60
CA VAL A 102 18.81 14.22 10.53
C VAL A 102 18.85 15.05 11.80
N LYS A 103 18.51 14.45 12.95
CA LYS A 103 18.49 15.13 14.25
C LYS A 103 19.86 15.16 14.94
N ASN A 104 20.67 14.12 14.73
CA ASN A 104 21.93 13.93 15.46
C ASN A 104 22.91 13.02 14.69
N GLN A 105 24.08 12.76 15.29
CA GLN A 105 25.13 11.93 14.68
C GLN A 105 24.70 10.48 14.41
N VAL A 106 23.81 9.91 15.22
CA VAL A 106 23.25 8.56 14.99
C VAL A 106 22.39 8.59 13.73
N GLY A 107 21.51 9.59 13.60
CA GLY A 107 20.73 9.84 12.39
C GLY A 107 21.59 10.04 11.15
N LEU A 108 22.71 10.75 11.26
CA LEU A 108 23.64 10.96 10.13
C LEU A 108 24.25 9.63 9.65
N LYS A 109 24.62 8.75 10.59
CA LYS A 109 25.10 7.40 10.24
C LYS A 109 23.98 6.56 9.61
N ASN A 110 22.76 6.68 10.11
CA ASN A 110 21.60 5.97 9.59
C ASN A 110 21.21 6.43 8.19
N ILE A 111 21.24 7.74 7.90
CA ILE A 111 20.94 8.22 6.55
C ILE A 111 21.98 7.73 5.53
N PHE A 112 23.27 7.67 5.90
CA PHE A 112 24.29 7.09 5.03
C PHE A 112 24.02 5.62 4.73
N LYS A 113 23.65 4.82 5.73
CA LYS A 113 23.25 3.42 5.51
C LYS A 113 22.04 3.31 4.60
N LEU A 114 21.00 4.13 4.83
CA LEU A 114 19.78 4.14 4.03
C LEU A 114 20.05 4.48 2.57
N VAL A 115 20.86 5.51 2.31
CA VAL A 115 21.29 5.89 0.96
C VAL A 115 22.14 4.78 0.32
N SER A 116 23.06 4.15 1.06
CA SER A 116 23.83 3.02 0.53
C SER A 116 22.92 1.84 0.16
N LEU A 117 21.99 1.46 1.05
CA LEU A 117 21.07 0.35 0.82
C LEU A 117 20.12 0.62 -0.37
N SER A 118 19.62 1.86 -0.50
CA SER A 118 18.72 2.23 -1.60
C SER A 118 19.39 2.15 -2.97
N ASN A 119 20.70 2.43 -3.03
CA ASN A 119 21.47 2.43 -4.28
C ASN A 119 22.12 1.08 -4.60
N THR A 120 22.26 0.18 -3.63
CA THR A 120 22.98 -1.10 -3.83
C THR A 120 22.04 -2.31 -3.81
N LYS A 121 21.23 -2.44 -2.75
CA LYS A 121 20.39 -3.62 -2.53
C LYS A 121 18.97 -3.43 -3.08
N TYR A 122 18.41 -2.24 -2.87
CA TYR A 122 17.01 -1.95 -3.18
C TYR A 122 16.83 -1.11 -4.44
N PHE A 123 17.88 -0.92 -5.24
CA PHE A 123 17.78 -0.18 -6.50
C PHE A 123 16.97 -0.96 -7.53
N GLU A 124 15.98 -0.32 -8.13
CA GLU A 124 15.16 -0.90 -9.19
C GLU A 124 14.66 0.24 -10.09
N GLY A 125 15.46 0.63 -11.09
CA GLY A 125 15.23 1.81 -11.94
C GLY A 125 15.46 3.15 -11.22
N VAL A 126 14.99 3.27 -9.96
CA VAL A 126 15.24 4.39 -9.05
C VAL A 126 15.60 3.85 -7.65
N PRO A 127 16.46 4.56 -6.88
CA PRO A 127 16.76 4.18 -5.51
C PRO A 127 15.50 4.26 -4.64
N ARG A 128 15.27 3.24 -3.82
CA ARG A 128 14.10 3.19 -2.93
C ARG A 128 14.47 2.54 -1.59
N ILE A 129 13.69 2.86 -0.56
CA ILE A 129 13.90 2.39 0.80
C ILE A 129 12.62 1.66 1.25
N PRO A 130 12.65 0.33 1.46
CA PRO A 130 11.53 -0.36 2.07
C PRO A 130 11.23 0.19 3.47
N ARG A 131 9.95 0.31 3.84
CA ARG A 131 9.53 0.83 5.16
C ARG A 131 10.19 0.09 6.32
N THR A 132 10.24 -1.24 6.26
CA THR A 132 10.90 -2.06 7.28
C THR A 132 12.39 -1.74 7.47
N VAL A 133 13.09 -1.35 6.39
CA VAL A 133 14.50 -0.94 6.44
C VAL A 133 14.64 0.47 7.00
N LEU A 134 13.70 1.36 6.66
CA LEU A 134 13.62 2.71 7.24
C LEU A 134 13.39 2.62 8.75
N ASP A 135 12.43 1.82 9.20
CA ASP A 135 12.11 1.61 10.61
C ASP A 135 13.31 1.06 11.39
N ALA A 136 14.03 0.10 10.82
CA ALA A 136 15.26 -0.45 11.41
C ALA A 136 16.39 0.59 11.57
N HIS A 137 16.32 1.72 10.87
CA HIS A 137 17.30 2.81 10.91
C HIS A 137 16.67 4.16 11.32
N ARG A 138 15.48 4.14 11.93
CA ARG A 138 14.71 5.35 12.21
C ARG A 138 15.30 6.22 13.33
N GLU A 139 16.14 5.64 14.18
CA GLU A 139 16.77 6.35 15.28
C GLU A 139 17.56 7.58 14.79
N GLY A 140 17.29 8.73 15.41
CA GLY A 140 17.95 9.99 15.07
C GLY A 140 17.43 10.66 13.79
N LEU A 141 16.35 10.16 13.20
CA LEU A 141 15.68 10.74 12.04
C LEU A 141 14.33 11.36 12.42
N ILE A 142 13.91 12.38 11.68
CA ILE A 142 12.57 12.98 11.74
C ILE A 142 11.95 12.82 10.35
N LEU A 143 10.76 12.24 10.26
CA LEU A 143 10.07 11.90 9.02
C LEU A 143 8.91 12.86 8.72
N GLY A 144 8.94 13.46 7.54
CA GLY A 144 7.88 14.30 6.98
C GLY A 144 7.10 13.59 5.89
N SER A 145 5.83 13.98 5.73
CA SER A 145 4.91 13.39 4.75
C SER A 145 5.23 13.75 3.27
N ALA A 146 6.20 14.63 3.02
CA ALA A 146 6.64 15.09 1.71
C ALA A 146 5.57 15.83 0.87
N CYS A 147 5.53 15.55 -0.45
CA CYS A 147 4.76 16.30 -1.42
C CYS A 147 3.47 15.57 -1.85
N SER A 148 2.89 15.95 -2.99
CA SER A 148 1.70 15.28 -3.56
C SER A 148 1.91 13.79 -3.88
N GLU A 149 3.17 13.36 -4.02
CA GLU A 149 3.55 11.94 -4.20
C GLU A 149 3.79 11.22 -2.86
N GLY A 150 3.55 11.90 -1.73
CA GLY A 150 3.60 11.36 -0.38
C GLY A 150 2.39 10.48 -0.07
N GLU A 151 2.54 9.60 0.92
CA GLU A 151 1.49 8.64 1.29
C GLU A 151 0.27 9.31 1.93
N VAL A 152 0.48 10.34 2.76
CA VAL A 152 -0.60 11.08 3.42
C VAL A 152 -1.47 11.81 2.40
N PHE A 153 -0.86 12.52 1.46
CA PHE A 153 -1.59 13.24 0.41
C PHE A 153 -2.40 12.27 -0.46
N ASP A 154 -1.79 11.15 -0.88
CA ASP A 154 -2.47 10.11 -1.65
C ASP A 154 -3.67 9.51 -0.89
N ALA A 155 -3.53 9.30 0.42
CA ALA A 155 -4.62 8.80 1.26
C ALA A 155 -5.80 9.79 1.34
N VAL A 156 -5.54 11.10 1.51
CA VAL A 156 -6.60 12.12 1.51
C VAL A 156 -7.38 12.09 0.20
N VAL A 157 -6.68 12.05 -0.94
CA VAL A 157 -7.29 12.10 -2.26
C VAL A 157 -8.04 10.81 -2.60
N SER A 158 -7.49 9.65 -2.25
CA SER A 158 -8.02 8.35 -2.70
C SER A 158 -8.97 7.66 -1.72
N GLN A 159 -8.78 7.86 -0.41
CA GLN A 159 -9.48 7.13 0.66
C GLN A 159 -10.21 8.04 1.65
N GLY A 160 -9.93 9.35 1.61
CA GLY A 160 -10.50 10.35 2.50
C GLY A 160 -9.71 10.57 3.78
N VAL A 161 -10.18 11.54 4.58
CA VAL A 161 -9.45 12.08 5.74
C VAL A 161 -9.20 11.02 6.82
N ASP A 162 -10.19 10.19 7.14
CA ASP A 162 -10.04 9.20 8.21
C ASP A 162 -8.92 8.18 7.94
N ALA A 163 -8.80 7.73 6.69
CA ALA A 163 -7.69 6.86 6.28
C ALA A 163 -6.36 7.61 6.31
N ALA A 164 -6.34 8.87 5.89
CA ALA A 164 -5.15 9.71 5.94
C ALA A 164 -4.64 9.94 7.36
N VAL A 165 -5.54 10.06 8.36
CA VAL A 165 -5.17 10.19 9.77
C VAL A 165 -4.42 8.95 10.26
N GLU A 166 -4.84 7.74 9.88
CA GLU A 166 -4.11 6.51 10.24
C GLU A 166 -2.72 6.46 9.61
N VAL A 167 -2.60 6.90 8.35
CA VAL A 167 -1.31 7.00 7.65
C VAL A 167 -0.40 8.06 8.28
N ALA A 168 -0.96 9.21 8.64
CA ALA A 168 -0.25 10.35 9.23
C ALA A 168 0.45 10.00 10.55
N LYS A 169 -0.09 9.06 11.34
CA LYS A 169 0.54 8.58 12.60
C LYS A 169 1.95 8.02 12.42
N TYR A 170 2.30 7.59 11.20
CA TYR A 170 3.65 7.10 10.91
C TYR A 170 4.69 8.23 10.77
N TYR A 171 4.27 9.48 10.56
CA TYR A 171 5.15 10.62 10.30
C TYR A 171 5.27 11.51 11.55
N ASP A 172 6.42 12.17 11.70
CA ASP A 172 6.69 13.06 12.82
C ASP A 172 6.12 14.47 12.58
N PHE A 173 5.94 14.85 11.31
CA PHE A 173 5.27 16.08 10.91
C PHE A 173 4.60 15.94 9.53
N ILE A 174 3.57 16.74 9.30
CA ILE A 174 2.85 16.81 8.03
C ILE A 174 3.32 18.04 7.27
N GLU A 175 3.65 17.84 6.00
CA GLU A 175 4.08 18.87 5.08
C GLU A 175 2.91 19.32 4.20
N VAL A 176 2.66 20.63 4.23
CA VAL A 176 1.64 21.29 3.41
C VAL A 176 2.34 22.31 2.52
N MET A 177 2.20 22.15 1.21
CA MET A 177 2.82 23.05 0.24
C MET A 177 1.85 24.15 -0.23
N PRO A 178 2.35 25.30 -0.70
CA PRO A 178 1.51 26.31 -1.33
C PRO A 178 0.69 25.74 -2.51
N PRO A 179 -0.58 26.15 -2.70
CA PRO A 179 -1.45 25.63 -3.75
C PRO A 179 -0.83 25.66 -5.16
N ALA A 180 -0.01 26.67 -5.45
CA ALA A 180 0.68 26.81 -6.73
C ALA A 180 1.56 25.61 -7.10
N ILE A 181 2.13 24.90 -6.11
CA ILE A 181 2.97 23.71 -6.34
C ILE A 181 2.11 22.52 -6.81
N TYR A 182 0.85 22.46 -6.41
CA TYR A 182 -0.08 21.41 -6.77
C TYR A 182 -0.87 21.69 -8.07
N ALA A 183 -0.66 22.83 -8.73
CA ALA A 183 -1.39 23.20 -9.95
C ALA A 183 -1.29 22.13 -11.07
N SER A 184 -0.19 21.37 -11.10
CA SER A 184 -0.02 20.25 -12.04
C SER A 184 -1.01 19.11 -11.84
N LEU A 185 -1.59 18.95 -10.64
CA LEU A 185 -2.60 17.92 -10.36
C LEU A 185 -3.93 18.25 -11.07
N ILE A 186 -4.29 19.53 -11.15
CA ILE A 186 -5.47 20.00 -11.88
C ILE A 186 -5.25 19.80 -13.38
N ALA A 187 -4.07 20.14 -13.89
CA ALA A 187 -3.73 19.93 -15.30
C ALA A 187 -3.74 18.45 -15.72
N LYS A 188 -3.56 17.53 -14.77
CA LYS A 188 -3.64 16.07 -14.97
C LYS A 188 -5.03 15.49 -14.68
N GLU A 189 -6.03 16.33 -14.40
CA GLU A 189 -7.40 15.93 -14.02
C GLU A 189 -7.45 15.00 -12.79
N GLN A 190 -6.43 15.05 -11.93
CA GLN A 190 -6.40 14.32 -10.65
C GLN A 190 -7.15 15.06 -9.55
N VAL A 191 -7.25 16.39 -9.70
CA VAL A 191 -8.05 17.28 -8.87
C VAL A 191 -8.90 18.12 -9.83
N LYS A 192 -10.18 18.28 -9.54
CA LYS A 192 -11.15 18.94 -10.42
C LYS A 192 -10.82 20.41 -10.64
N ASP A 193 -10.57 21.15 -9.57
CA ASP A 193 -10.38 22.60 -9.60
C ASP A 193 -9.60 23.11 -8.37
N MET A 194 -9.35 24.42 -8.34
CA MET A 194 -8.62 25.06 -7.23
C MET A 194 -9.39 25.04 -5.91
N GLU A 195 -10.72 24.93 -5.93
CA GLU A 195 -11.54 24.89 -4.72
C GLU A 195 -11.41 23.52 -4.04
N GLU A 196 -11.47 22.45 -4.82
CA GLU A 196 -11.19 21.09 -4.34
C GLU A 196 -9.75 20.99 -3.81
N LEU A 197 -8.77 21.56 -4.52
CA LEU A 197 -7.38 21.57 -4.07
C LEU A 197 -7.23 22.25 -2.70
N GLN A 198 -7.87 23.41 -2.49
CA GLN A 198 -7.85 24.08 -1.19
C GLN A 198 -8.53 23.26 -0.10
N THR A 199 -9.58 22.52 -0.44
CA THR A 199 -10.26 21.63 0.49
C THR A 199 -9.36 20.48 0.92
N ILE A 200 -8.64 19.86 -0.03
CA ILE A 200 -7.64 18.82 0.24
C ILE A 200 -6.55 19.38 1.17
N ILE A 201 -6.00 20.55 0.85
CA ILE A 201 -4.94 21.20 1.64
C ILE A 201 -5.39 21.49 3.08
N LYS A 202 -6.65 21.95 3.26
CA LYS A 202 -7.23 22.19 4.60
C LYS A 202 -7.49 20.91 5.38
N SER A 203 -7.52 19.76 4.71
CA SER A 203 -7.80 18.46 5.31
C SER A 203 -6.54 17.66 5.66
N LEU A 204 -5.36 18.17 5.29
CA LEU A 204 -4.04 17.67 5.70
C LEU A 204 -3.66 18.19 7.09
#